data_AF-A0A521GS10-F1
#
_entry.id   AF-A0A521GS10-F1
#
_cell.length_a   1.000
_cell.length_b   1.000
_cell.length_c   1.000
_cell.angle_alpha   90.00
_cell.angle_beta   90.00
_cell.angle_gamma   90.00
#
_symmetry.space_group_name_H-M   'P 1'
#
loop_
_entity.id
_entity.type
_entity.pdbx_description
1 polymer ?
#
loop_
_entity_poly.entity_id
_entity_poly.type
_entity_poly.pdbx_seq_one_letter_code
_entity_poly.pdbx_strand_id
1 'polypeptide(L)'
;MKRINTLHKTNQSGFSTVEAILILVVVAILGFTGWFVWNSQKNTDKTTADTNKSQPAISPKKAVPNKDTTTQADQTAYVTVKEWGVRFKVPAGLTDVQYKIFSKTTANGDDQLAIYAKPAGSGVKYVSDYESSSDGFPTHALGVVYRSTSATQERTDSTVTGKKLGDYYYYTAWAFNSMATGAACTGLYGNDEQNCQVESGAFKLVNQGDTALLNTIELAK
;
A
#
# COMPACT_ATOMS: atom_id res chain seq x y z
N MET A 1 -50.68 -57.35 -48.23
CA MET A 1 -50.64 -55.88 -48.08
C MET A 1 -49.33 -55.49 -47.39
N LYS A 2 -48.45 -54.76 -48.07
CA LYS A 2 -47.09 -54.42 -47.59
C LYS A 2 -47.01 -52.90 -47.46
N ARG A 3 -46.93 -52.36 -46.24
CA ARG A 3 -46.73 -50.93 -46.01
C ARG A 3 -45.24 -50.63 -45.98
N ILE A 4 -44.80 -49.68 -46.81
CA ILE A 4 -43.43 -49.19 -46.87
C ILE A 4 -43.42 -47.89 -46.05
N ASN A 5 -42.69 -47.86 -44.94
CA ASN A 5 -42.46 -46.66 -44.15
C ASN A 5 -41.17 -46.00 -44.65
N THR A 6 -41.30 -44.84 -45.30
CA THR A 6 -40.17 -44.00 -45.70
C THR A 6 -39.65 -43.19 -44.50
N LEU A 7 -38.44 -43.50 -44.06
CA LEU A 7 -37.69 -42.75 -43.04
C LEU A 7 -37.25 -41.40 -43.61
N HIS A 8 -37.70 -40.32 -42.97
CA HIS A 8 -37.38 -38.95 -43.36
C HIS A 8 -36.00 -38.57 -42.78
N LYS A 9 -35.02 -38.31 -43.65
CA LYS A 9 -33.65 -37.90 -43.29
C LYS A 9 -33.62 -36.38 -43.07
N THR A 10 -33.40 -35.94 -41.83
CA THR A 10 -33.26 -34.52 -41.50
C THR A 10 -31.80 -34.08 -41.67
N ASN A 11 -31.57 -33.02 -42.44
CA ASN A 11 -30.25 -32.43 -42.65
C ASN A 11 -29.98 -31.41 -41.53
N GLN A 12 -29.10 -31.73 -40.57
CA GLN A 12 -28.70 -30.83 -39.47
C GLN A 12 -27.52 -29.93 -39.87
N SER A 13 -27.66 -29.16 -40.95
CA SER A 13 -26.56 -28.33 -41.50
C SER A 13 -26.34 -26.99 -40.79
N GLY A 14 -27.04 -26.72 -39.68
CA GLY A 14 -26.94 -25.43 -38.97
C GLY A 14 -25.88 -25.37 -37.87
N PHE A 15 -25.47 -26.51 -37.30
CA PHE A 15 -24.59 -26.52 -36.13
C PHE A 15 -23.11 -26.30 -36.47
N SER A 16 -22.67 -26.75 -37.66
CA SER A 16 -21.26 -26.70 -38.07
C SER A 16 -20.72 -25.28 -38.27
N THR A 17 -21.55 -24.35 -38.75
CA THR A 17 -21.12 -22.95 -38.96
C THR A 17 -20.85 -22.23 -37.65
N VAL A 18 -21.66 -22.47 -36.61
CA VAL A 18 -21.51 -21.83 -35.30
C VAL A 18 -20.23 -22.31 -34.62
N GLU A 19 -19.93 -23.61 -34.72
CA GLU A 19 -18.71 -24.19 -34.16
C GLU A 19 -17.44 -23.61 -34.79
N ALA A 20 -17.42 -23.43 -36.11
CA ALA A 20 -16.27 -22.82 -36.81
C ALA A 20 -16.02 -21.36 -36.38
N ILE A 21 -17.09 -20.58 -36.20
CA ILE A 21 -16.98 -19.18 -35.74
C ILE A 21 -16.45 -19.14 -34.29
N LEU A 22 -16.91 -20.03 -33.42
CA LEU A 22 -16.48 -20.09 -32.02
C LEU A 22 -14.97 -20.35 -31.91
N ILE A 23 -14.45 -21.30 -32.69
CA ILE A 23 -13.02 -21.63 -32.71
C ILE A 23 -12.19 -20.41 -33.15
N LEU A 24 -12.65 -19.67 -34.17
CA LEU A 24 -11.96 -18.49 -34.67
C LEU A 24 -11.88 -17.38 -33.60
N VAL A 25 -12.93 -17.18 -32.81
CA VAL A 25 -12.95 -16.21 -31.70
C VAL A 25 -11.94 -16.60 -30.61
N VAL A 26 -11.87 -17.88 -30.23
CA VAL A 26 -10.92 -18.34 -29.21
C VAL A 26 -9.47 -18.13 -29.67
N VAL A 27 -9.15 -18.45 -30.93
CA VAL A 27 -7.81 -18.23 -31.48
C VAL A 27 -7.46 -16.74 -31.54
N ALA A 28 -8.41 -15.86 -31.87
CA ALA A 28 -8.20 -14.42 -31.89
C ALA A 28 -7.89 -13.87 -30.49
N ILE A 29 -8.60 -14.31 -29.45
CA ILE A 29 -8.35 -13.89 -28.06
C ILE A 29 -6.96 -14.35 -27.59
N LEU A 30 -6.61 -15.62 -27.84
CA LEU A 30 -5.30 -16.16 -27.45
C LEU A 30 -4.13 -15.48 -28.19
N GLY A 31 -4.31 -15.18 -29.48
CA GLY A 31 -3.31 -14.44 -30.26
C GLY A 31 -3.11 -13.00 -29.74
N PHE A 32 -4.21 -12.32 -29.42
CA PHE A 32 -4.16 -10.94 -28.93
C PHE A 32 -3.53 -10.84 -27.53
N THR A 33 -3.88 -11.74 -26.60
CA THR A 33 -3.31 -11.74 -25.25
C THR A 33 -1.82 -12.06 -25.26
N GLY A 34 -1.39 -13.05 -26.06
CA GLY A 34 0.02 -13.38 -26.23
C GLY A 34 0.84 -12.21 -26.79
N TRP A 35 0.30 -11.52 -27.81
CA TRP A 35 0.94 -10.34 -28.40
C TRP A 35 1.01 -9.16 -27.41
N PHE A 36 -0.05 -8.91 -26.65
CA PHE A 36 -0.12 -7.80 -25.68
C PHE A 36 0.95 -7.93 -24.58
N VAL A 37 1.12 -9.13 -24.02
CA VAL A 37 2.13 -9.40 -22.97
C VAL A 37 3.54 -9.21 -23.53
N TRP A 38 3.83 -9.76 -24.72
CA TRP A 38 5.14 -9.62 -25.35
C TRP A 38 5.48 -8.16 -25.67
N ASN A 39 4.50 -7.37 -26.11
CA ASN A 39 4.71 -5.97 -26.43
C ASN A 39 4.90 -5.10 -25.17
N SER A 40 4.26 -5.44 -24.05
CA SER A 40 4.41 -4.71 -22.79
C SER A 40 5.83 -4.79 -22.23
N GLN A 41 6.51 -5.93 -22.40
CA GLN A 41 7.85 -6.14 -21.85
C GLN A 41 8.95 -5.30 -22.54
N LYS A 42 8.79 -4.99 -23.84
CA LYS A 42 9.79 -4.21 -24.60
C LYS A 42 9.91 -2.74 -24.22
N ASN A 43 8.96 -2.19 -23.46
CA ASN A 43 8.98 -0.78 -23.05
C ASN A 43 9.62 -0.56 -21.67
N THR A 44 9.91 -1.62 -20.91
CA THR A 44 10.40 -1.51 -19.53
C THR A 44 11.94 -1.46 -19.45
N ASP A 45 12.65 -1.94 -20.48
CA ASP A 45 14.12 -2.05 -20.45
C ASP A 45 14.89 -0.73 -20.62
N LYS A 46 14.21 0.41 -20.84
CA LYS A 46 14.86 1.70 -21.12
C LYS A 46 14.97 2.67 -19.94
N THR A 47 14.46 2.32 -18.76
CA THR A 47 14.33 3.30 -17.65
C THR A 47 15.21 2.99 -16.43
N THR A 48 16.05 1.94 -16.45
CA THR A 48 16.79 1.50 -15.25
C THR A 48 18.32 1.66 -15.34
N ALA A 49 18.84 2.39 -16.34
CA ALA A 49 20.28 2.47 -16.57
C ALA A 49 21.03 3.64 -15.88
N ASP A 50 20.35 4.59 -15.22
CA ASP A 50 20.99 5.86 -14.81
C ASP A 50 21.16 6.11 -13.29
N THR A 51 20.80 5.18 -12.40
CA THR A 51 20.85 5.44 -10.94
C THR A 51 22.08 4.86 -10.23
N ASN A 52 23.24 4.84 -10.88
CA ASN A 52 24.51 4.37 -10.27
C ASN A 52 25.65 5.40 -10.41
N LYS A 53 25.45 6.62 -9.90
CA LYS A 53 26.55 7.58 -9.69
C LYS A 53 26.63 8.08 -8.24
N SER A 54 27.61 7.51 -7.55
CA SER A 54 28.56 8.15 -6.63
C SER A 54 28.01 8.78 -5.34
N GLN A 55 28.07 8.02 -4.24
CA GLN A 55 28.00 8.56 -2.88
C GLN A 55 29.43 8.75 -2.32
N PRO A 56 29.81 9.96 -1.87
CA PRO A 56 31.13 10.18 -1.28
C PRO A 56 31.22 9.60 0.14
N ALA A 57 32.38 9.02 0.44
CA ALA A 57 32.73 8.41 1.71
C ALA A 57 32.84 9.46 2.83
N ILE A 58 32.12 9.24 3.93
CA ILE A 58 32.17 10.09 5.14
C ILE A 58 33.07 9.40 6.16
N SER A 59 34.14 10.07 6.55
CA SER A 59 35.12 9.64 7.56
C SER A 59 34.53 9.55 8.97
N PRO A 60 35.01 8.61 9.81
CA PRO A 60 34.49 8.40 11.17
C PRO A 60 34.95 9.51 12.14
N LYS A 61 33.99 10.25 12.72
CA LYS A 61 34.25 11.24 13.78
C LYS A 61 34.14 10.59 15.16
N LYS A 62 35.21 10.79 15.93
CA LYS A 62 35.53 10.30 17.28
C LYS A 62 34.41 10.57 18.30
N ALA A 63 34.04 9.54 19.06
CA ALA A 63 33.05 9.59 20.14
C ALA A 63 33.56 10.36 21.36
N VAL A 64 32.69 11.20 21.93
CA VAL A 64 32.83 11.81 23.27
C VAL A 64 31.62 11.36 24.09
N PRO A 65 31.81 10.82 25.30
CA PRO A 65 30.69 10.50 26.17
C PRO A 65 30.27 11.78 26.89
N ASN A 66 29.04 12.24 26.69
CA ASN A 66 28.47 13.22 27.61
C ASN A 66 27.09 12.78 28.08
N LYS A 67 27.01 12.66 29.40
CA LYS A 67 25.87 12.20 30.20
C LYS A 67 25.20 13.45 30.73
N ASP A 68 24.29 14.02 29.95
CA ASP A 68 23.44 15.12 30.37
C ASP A 68 21.97 14.75 30.14
N THR A 69 21.27 14.47 31.24
CA THR A 69 19.81 14.36 31.30
C THR A 69 19.24 15.77 31.15
N THR A 70 19.11 16.22 29.91
CA THR A 70 18.43 17.47 29.58
C THR A 70 16.95 17.17 29.41
N THR A 71 16.11 17.87 30.16
CA THR A 71 14.66 17.94 29.93
C THR A 71 14.43 18.43 28.50
N GLN A 72 14.11 17.49 27.62
CA GLN A 72 13.99 17.69 26.18
C GLN A 72 12.74 18.54 25.91
N ALA A 73 12.95 19.83 25.67
CA ALA A 73 11.92 20.71 25.16
C ALA A 73 11.35 20.10 23.88
N ASP A 74 10.01 20.05 23.81
CA ASP A 74 9.14 19.40 22.85
C ASP A 74 9.41 19.88 21.40
N GLN A 75 10.54 19.47 20.82
CA GLN A 75 10.84 19.66 19.41
C GLN A 75 9.89 18.76 18.63
N THR A 76 8.76 19.35 18.26
CA THR A 76 7.75 18.68 17.45
C THR A 76 8.36 18.38 16.08
N ALA A 77 8.75 17.13 15.87
CA ALA A 77 9.19 16.65 14.57
C ALA A 77 8.00 16.53 13.63
N TYR A 78 8.21 16.85 12.35
CA TYR A 78 7.20 16.74 11.30
C TYR A 78 7.71 15.87 10.16
N VAL A 79 6.80 15.12 9.54
CA VAL A 79 7.04 14.43 8.26
C VAL A 79 6.24 15.13 7.18
N THR A 80 6.93 15.63 6.15
CA THR A 80 6.31 16.31 5.01
C THR A 80 6.09 15.34 3.85
N VAL A 81 4.84 15.25 3.40
CA VAL A 81 4.44 14.53 2.18
C VAL A 81 4.33 15.54 1.06
N LYS A 82 5.40 15.65 0.27
CA LYS A 82 5.60 16.74 -0.69
C LYS A 82 4.58 16.69 -1.82
N GLU A 83 4.24 15.49 -2.25
CA GLU A 83 3.28 15.19 -3.31
C GLU A 83 1.86 15.65 -2.96
N TRP A 84 1.56 15.76 -1.66
CA TRP A 84 0.24 16.16 -1.16
C TRP A 84 0.23 17.57 -0.57
N GLY A 85 1.39 18.21 -0.37
CA GLY A 85 1.48 19.53 0.25
C GLY A 85 1.04 19.53 1.72
N VAL A 86 1.17 18.39 2.42
CA VAL A 86 0.78 18.23 3.82
C VAL A 86 1.95 17.74 4.66
N ARG A 87 1.83 17.91 5.97
CA ARG A 87 2.76 17.35 6.94
C ARG A 87 2.03 16.77 8.15
N PHE A 88 2.67 15.80 8.79
CA PHE A 88 2.16 15.10 9.97
C PHE A 88 3.06 15.40 11.15
N LYS A 89 2.47 15.78 12.29
CA LYS A 89 3.20 15.83 13.55
C LYS A 89 3.56 14.41 13.98
N VAL A 90 4.85 14.16 14.19
CA VAL A 90 5.35 12.87 14.67
C VAL A 90 5.05 12.74 16.17
N PRO A 91 4.30 11.71 16.59
CA PRO A 91 4.10 11.42 18.01
C PRO A 91 5.42 11.23 18.74
N ALA A 92 5.51 11.73 19.98
CA ALA A 92 6.67 11.52 20.82
C ALA A 92 6.95 10.02 21.00
N GLY A 93 8.23 9.62 21.01
CA GLY A 93 8.61 8.21 21.13
C GLY A 93 8.59 7.42 19.82
N LEU A 94 8.29 8.06 18.68
CA LEU A 94 8.54 7.50 17.36
C LEU A 94 9.76 8.15 16.71
N THR A 95 10.51 7.35 15.96
CA THR A 95 11.71 7.75 15.20
C THR A 95 11.69 7.11 13.82
N ASP A 96 12.54 7.63 12.92
CA ASP A 96 12.71 7.10 11.55
C ASP A 96 11.39 7.03 10.77
N VAL A 97 10.50 8.01 10.96
CA VAL A 97 9.17 8.00 10.31
C VAL A 97 9.34 8.15 8.80
N GLN A 98 8.77 7.20 8.08
CA GLN A 98 8.78 7.13 6.62
C GLN A 98 7.35 7.01 6.09
N TYR A 99 7.16 7.32 4.82
CA TYR A 99 5.87 7.12 4.16
C TYR A 99 6.05 6.53 2.77
N LYS A 100 4.98 5.93 2.27
CA LYS A 100 4.90 5.45 0.90
C LYS A 100 3.53 5.78 0.33
N ILE A 101 3.51 6.41 -0.84
CA ILE A 101 2.29 6.66 -1.60
C ILE A 101 2.02 5.43 -2.47
N PHE A 102 0.78 4.96 -2.43
CA PHE A 102 0.30 3.88 -3.26
C PHE A 102 -0.60 4.51 -4.31
N SER A 103 -0.19 4.43 -5.58
CA SER A 103 -0.98 4.88 -6.74
C SER A 103 -2.15 3.94 -7.05
N LYS A 104 -2.64 3.19 -6.07
CA LYS A 104 -3.82 2.35 -6.23
C LYS A 104 -5.03 3.22 -5.97
N THR A 105 -5.48 3.86 -7.05
CA THR A 105 -6.78 4.50 -7.11
C THR A 105 -7.79 3.49 -6.58
N THR A 106 -8.41 3.80 -5.44
CA THR A 106 -9.55 2.99 -4.96
C THR A 106 -10.63 2.98 -6.05
N ALA A 107 -11.65 2.13 -5.92
CA ALA A 107 -12.81 2.21 -6.81
C ALA A 107 -13.39 3.65 -6.89
N ASN A 108 -13.11 4.48 -5.89
CA ASN A 108 -13.61 5.84 -5.75
C ASN A 108 -12.65 6.93 -6.27
N GLY A 109 -11.47 6.60 -6.77
CA GLY A 109 -10.52 7.64 -7.20
C GLY A 109 -9.48 8.06 -6.14
N ASP A 110 -9.50 7.48 -4.93
CA ASP A 110 -8.73 8.01 -3.81
C ASP A 110 -7.25 7.61 -3.88
N ASP A 111 -6.37 8.56 -3.54
CA ASP A 111 -4.95 8.28 -3.32
C ASP A 111 -4.71 7.76 -1.91
N GLN A 112 -3.74 6.85 -1.76
CA GLN A 112 -3.41 6.23 -0.48
C GLN A 112 -1.97 6.52 -0.07
N LEU A 113 -1.76 6.81 1.20
CA LEU A 113 -0.46 7.04 1.82
C LEU A 113 -0.37 6.15 3.05
N ALA A 114 0.63 5.29 3.13
CA ALA A 114 0.91 4.55 4.35
C ALA A 114 2.10 5.14 5.10
N ILE A 115 1.96 5.23 6.41
CA ILE A 115 2.98 5.79 7.31
C ILE A 115 3.62 4.65 8.08
N TYR A 116 4.95 4.67 8.17
CA TYR A 116 5.76 3.70 8.90
C TYR A 116 6.59 4.48 9.93
N ALA A 117 6.74 3.98 11.15
CA ALA A 117 7.68 4.53 12.13
C ALA A 117 8.23 3.41 13.00
N LYS A 118 9.34 3.70 13.68
CA LYS A 118 9.93 2.83 14.71
C LYS A 118 9.78 3.45 16.09
N PRO A 119 9.63 2.64 17.15
CA PRO A 119 9.83 3.12 18.51
C PRO A 119 11.21 3.75 18.68
N ALA A 120 11.30 4.84 19.43
CA ALA A 120 12.57 5.46 19.78
C ALA A 120 13.46 4.46 20.56
N GLY A 121 14.70 4.31 20.12
CA GLY A 121 15.65 3.36 20.71
C GLY A 121 15.49 1.92 20.23
N SER A 122 14.52 1.64 19.34
CA SER A 122 14.37 0.31 18.76
C SER A 122 15.54 -0.02 17.82
N GLY A 123 16.11 -1.22 17.98
CA GLY A 123 17.08 -1.79 17.04
C GLY A 123 16.43 -2.42 15.80
N VAL A 124 15.11 -2.38 15.69
CA VAL A 124 14.36 -2.98 14.58
C VAL A 124 14.74 -2.26 13.29
N LYS A 125 15.16 -3.04 12.29
CA LYS A 125 15.29 -2.55 10.92
C LYS A 125 13.92 -2.62 10.27
N TYR A 126 13.60 -1.65 9.40
CA TYR A 126 12.44 -1.83 8.54
C TYR A 126 12.67 -3.10 7.76
N VAL A 127 11.71 -4.03 7.82
CA VAL A 127 11.62 -5.05 6.78
C VAL A 127 11.39 -4.25 5.51
N SER A 128 12.46 -4.12 4.72
CA SER A 128 12.50 -3.34 3.48
C SER A 128 11.56 -3.91 2.43
N ASP A 129 11.06 -5.11 2.67
CA ASP A 129 10.04 -5.73 1.87
C ASP A 129 8.72 -5.08 2.31
N TYR A 130 8.43 -3.96 1.66
CA TYR A 130 7.10 -3.39 1.50
C TYR A 130 6.22 -4.40 0.76
N GLU A 131 6.11 -5.61 1.29
CA GLU A 131 5.23 -6.63 0.77
C GLU A 131 3.84 -6.07 0.96
N SER A 132 3.27 -5.70 -0.17
CA SER A 132 1.85 -5.46 -0.22
C SER A 132 1.24 -6.83 0.04
N SER A 133 0.25 -6.92 0.92
CA SER A 133 -0.56 -8.13 1.01
C SER A 133 -1.08 -8.51 -0.38
N SER A 134 -1.63 -9.71 -0.55
CA SER A 134 -2.34 -10.10 -1.78
C SER A 134 -3.36 -9.05 -2.23
N ASP A 135 -3.87 -8.27 -1.28
CA ASP A 135 -4.91 -7.27 -1.48
C ASP A 135 -4.35 -5.88 -1.83
N GLY A 136 -3.02 -5.74 -1.79
CA GLY A 136 -2.27 -4.52 -2.11
C GLY A 136 -2.11 -3.58 -0.91
N PHE A 137 -2.44 -4.01 0.30
CA PHE A 137 -2.32 -3.19 1.50
C PHE A 137 -0.97 -3.38 2.18
N PRO A 138 -0.40 -2.33 2.78
CA PRO A 138 0.84 -2.45 3.53
C PRO A 138 0.60 -3.20 4.84
N THR A 139 1.30 -4.32 5.03
CA THR A 139 1.15 -5.20 6.21
C THR A 139 1.80 -4.64 7.48
N HIS A 140 2.63 -3.60 7.36
CA HIS A 140 3.44 -3.08 8.48
C HIS A 140 3.37 -1.55 8.65
N ALA A 141 2.38 -0.90 8.04
CA ALA A 141 2.15 0.52 8.26
C ALA A 141 1.53 0.77 9.65
N LEU A 142 1.89 1.88 10.28
CA LEU A 142 1.22 2.38 11.48
C LEU A 142 -0.22 2.81 11.20
N GLY A 143 -0.49 3.25 9.98
CA GLY A 143 -1.81 3.65 9.51
C GLY A 143 -1.77 4.06 8.05
N VAL A 144 -2.97 4.08 7.44
CA VAL A 144 -3.16 4.53 6.06
C VAL A 144 -4.01 5.79 6.07
N VAL A 145 -3.53 6.80 5.35
CA VAL A 145 -4.22 8.05 5.09
C VAL A 145 -4.70 8.04 3.65
N TYR A 146 -5.95 8.44 3.44
CA TYR A 146 -6.58 8.58 2.14
C TYR A 146 -6.74 10.06 1.83
N ARG A 147 -6.57 10.43 0.56
CA ARG A 147 -6.87 11.76 0.06
C ARG A 147 -7.97 11.66 -1.00
N SER A 148 -9.03 12.43 -0.83
CA SER A 148 -10.17 12.49 -1.75
C SER A 148 -10.62 13.93 -1.99
N THR A 149 -11.36 14.17 -3.07
CA THR A 149 -12.09 15.43 -3.29
C THR A 149 -13.49 15.40 -2.67
N SER A 150 -14.00 14.22 -2.34
CA SER A 150 -15.27 14.04 -1.63
C SER A 150 -15.09 14.39 -0.15
N ALA A 151 -16.16 14.83 0.54
CA ALA A 151 -16.10 15.15 1.97
C ALA A 151 -16.35 13.92 2.87
N THR A 152 -17.00 12.90 2.31
CA THR A 152 -17.43 11.69 3.00
C THR A 152 -16.96 10.46 2.24
N GLN A 153 -16.56 9.42 2.98
CA GLN A 153 -16.26 8.12 2.42
C GLN A 153 -17.23 7.10 3.02
N GLU A 154 -17.92 6.32 2.17
CA GLU A 154 -18.73 5.20 2.62
C GLU A 154 -17.84 3.98 2.87
N ARG A 155 -17.97 3.41 4.07
CA ARG A 155 -17.44 2.09 4.46
C ARG A 155 -18.59 1.11 4.58
N THR A 156 -18.27 -0.17 4.60
CA THR A 156 -19.24 -1.27 4.74
C THR A 156 -20.18 -1.09 5.94
N ASP A 157 -19.73 -0.40 6.99
CA ASP A 157 -20.44 -0.24 8.27
C ASP A 157 -20.69 1.20 8.71
N SER A 158 -20.12 2.20 8.02
CA SER A 158 -20.10 3.58 8.51
C SER A 158 -19.80 4.61 7.42
N THR A 159 -20.22 5.85 7.63
CA THR A 159 -19.77 7.00 6.83
C THR A 159 -18.74 7.76 7.63
N VAL A 160 -17.53 7.91 7.07
CA VAL A 160 -16.45 8.68 7.70
C VAL A 160 -16.38 10.06 7.07
N THR A 161 -16.39 11.09 7.90
CA THR A 161 -16.20 12.48 7.46
C THR A 161 -14.71 12.83 7.48
N GLY A 162 -14.21 13.30 6.35
CA GLY A 162 -12.80 13.66 6.20
C GLY A 162 -12.47 15.03 6.76
N LYS A 163 -11.20 15.24 7.13
CA LYS A 163 -10.67 16.56 7.49
C LYS A 163 -10.31 17.32 6.22
N LYS A 164 -10.92 18.48 5.99
CA LYS A 164 -10.59 19.34 4.85
C LYS A 164 -9.28 20.07 5.07
N LEU A 165 -8.35 19.96 4.11
CA LEU A 165 -7.11 20.76 4.06
C LEU A 165 -6.85 21.16 2.60
N GLY A 166 -6.90 22.47 2.32
CA GLY A 166 -6.87 22.96 0.95
C GLY A 166 -8.08 22.46 0.15
N ASP A 167 -7.82 21.89 -1.02
CA ASP A 167 -8.84 21.39 -1.95
C ASP A 167 -9.25 19.93 -1.72
N TYR A 168 -8.61 19.25 -0.77
CA TYR A 168 -8.82 17.83 -0.51
C TYR A 168 -9.35 17.57 0.90
N TYR A 169 -9.97 16.41 1.05
CA TYR A 169 -10.35 15.82 2.32
C TYR A 169 -9.46 14.61 2.61
N TYR A 170 -9.11 14.49 3.88
CA TYR A 170 -8.22 13.44 4.37
C TYR A 170 -8.99 12.52 5.30
N TYR A 171 -8.74 11.23 5.16
CA TYR A 171 -9.35 10.19 5.98
C TYR A 171 -8.24 9.28 6.47
N THR A 172 -8.48 8.63 7.59
CA THR A 172 -7.65 7.55 8.09
C THR A 172 -8.49 6.29 8.02
N ALA A 173 -7.96 5.20 7.45
CA ALA A 173 -8.57 3.88 7.63
C ALA A 173 -7.65 3.04 8.49
N TRP A 174 -8.27 2.38 9.46
CA TRP A 174 -7.67 1.30 10.23
C TRP A 174 -6.36 1.72 10.92
N ALA A 175 -6.46 2.51 11.99
CA ALA A 175 -5.42 2.42 13.02
C ALA A 175 -5.53 1.02 13.66
N PHE A 176 -4.60 0.11 13.37
CA PHE A 176 -4.69 -1.31 13.75
C PHE A 176 -5.10 -1.51 15.23
N ASN A 177 -6.31 -2.01 15.46
CA ASN A 177 -6.77 -2.42 16.79
C ASN A 177 -6.24 -3.80 17.22
N SER A 178 -5.54 -4.56 16.37
CA SER A 178 -5.10 -5.92 16.77
C SER A 178 -3.72 -6.41 16.33
N MET A 179 -3.02 -5.83 15.34
CA MET A 179 -1.80 -6.48 14.81
C MET A 179 -0.69 -5.54 14.29
N ALA A 180 -0.48 -4.36 14.86
CA ALA A 180 0.81 -3.66 14.68
C ALA A 180 2.01 -4.38 15.38
N THR A 181 1.89 -5.68 15.70
CA THR A 181 3.02 -6.55 16.02
C THR A 181 4.06 -6.57 14.89
N GLY A 182 3.66 -6.23 13.67
CA GLY A 182 4.56 -6.14 12.52
C GLY A 182 5.63 -5.04 12.56
N ALA A 183 5.50 -4.00 13.40
CA ALA A 183 6.51 -2.92 13.43
C ALA A 183 7.74 -3.24 14.30
N ALA A 184 7.71 -4.32 15.08
CA ALA A 184 8.83 -4.68 15.95
C ALA A 184 8.99 -6.20 16.14
N CYS A 185 8.95 -6.98 15.07
CA CYS A 185 9.44 -8.35 15.15
C CYS A 185 10.99 -8.28 15.24
N THR A 186 11.53 -8.41 16.44
CA THR A 186 12.96 -8.52 16.70
C THR A 186 13.45 -9.95 16.42
N GLY A 187 13.16 -10.46 15.22
CA GLY A 187 13.62 -11.75 14.73
C GLY A 187 14.46 -11.59 13.47
N LEU A 188 15.57 -12.31 13.37
CA LEU A 188 16.32 -12.44 12.11
C LEU A 188 15.37 -13.00 11.05
N TYR A 189 15.19 -12.25 9.95
CA TYR A 189 14.52 -12.62 8.69
C TYR A 189 13.97 -14.06 8.66
N GLY A 190 12.68 -14.20 8.97
CA GLY A 190 11.95 -15.45 8.86
C GLY A 190 10.48 -15.19 9.10
N ASN A 191 9.62 -15.87 8.33
CA ASN A 191 8.16 -15.72 8.32
C ASN A 191 7.50 -16.26 9.61
N ASP A 192 8.22 -16.25 10.73
CA ASP A 192 7.85 -16.89 11.96
C ASP A 192 7.13 -15.88 12.86
N GLU A 193 5.84 -15.70 12.59
CA GLU A 193 4.93 -14.84 13.36
C GLU A 193 4.95 -15.15 14.87
N GLN A 194 5.44 -16.33 15.27
CA GLN A 194 5.52 -16.79 16.65
C GLN A 194 6.56 -16.04 17.51
N ASN A 195 7.52 -15.32 16.90
CA ASN A 195 8.59 -14.61 17.63
C ASN A 195 8.38 -13.09 17.77
N CYS A 196 7.22 -12.55 17.36
CA CYS A 196 6.95 -11.12 17.49
C CYS A 196 6.52 -10.78 18.94
N GLN A 197 7.49 -10.43 19.80
CA GLN A 197 7.22 -9.85 21.11
C GLN A 197 6.79 -8.40 20.95
N VAL A 198 5.58 -8.06 21.39
CA VAL A 198 5.02 -6.71 21.26
C VAL A 198 5.72 -5.77 22.24
N GLU A 199 6.52 -4.82 21.75
CA GLU A 199 6.99 -3.70 22.57
C GLU A 199 5.79 -2.78 22.90
N SER A 200 5.15 -3.05 24.04
CA SER A 200 3.87 -2.46 24.47
C SER A 200 3.86 -0.93 24.65
N GLY A 201 5.03 -0.27 24.68
CA GLY A 201 5.17 1.16 24.94
C GLY A 201 4.79 2.06 23.77
N ALA A 202 5.30 1.79 22.57
CA ALA A 202 5.05 2.62 21.38
C ALA A 202 3.61 2.50 20.85
N PHE A 203 2.97 1.38 21.15
CA PHE A 203 1.64 1.05 20.65
C PHE A 203 0.50 1.88 21.25
N LYS A 204 0.68 2.40 22.46
CA LYS A 204 -0.37 3.20 23.14
C LYS A 204 -0.70 4.51 22.41
N LEU A 205 0.21 5.00 21.56
CA LEU A 205 0.00 6.22 20.78
C LEU A 205 -0.86 5.99 19.53
N VAL A 206 -0.79 4.79 18.94
CA VAL A 206 -1.55 4.42 17.73
C VAL A 206 -2.98 4.01 18.07
N ASN A 207 -3.20 3.52 19.29
CA ASN A 207 -4.50 3.02 19.75
C ASN A 207 -5.47 4.13 20.24
N GLN A 208 -5.20 5.41 19.92
CA GLN A 208 -6.09 6.53 20.26
C GLN A 208 -7.26 6.71 19.26
N GLY A 209 -7.45 5.74 18.37
CA GLY A 209 -8.51 5.74 17.36
C GLY A 209 -8.16 6.51 16.09
N ASP A 210 -8.96 6.31 15.05
CA ASP A 210 -8.77 6.84 13.69
C ASP A 210 -8.55 8.36 13.65
N THR A 211 -9.09 9.12 14.62
CA THR A 211 -9.03 10.58 14.64
C THR A 211 -7.68 11.15 15.08
N ALA A 212 -6.87 10.41 15.84
CA ALA A 212 -5.63 10.95 16.41
C ALA A 212 -4.64 11.35 15.30
N LEU A 213 -4.39 10.45 14.34
CA LEU A 213 -3.50 10.74 13.20
C LEU A 213 -4.09 11.85 12.32
N LEU A 214 -5.41 11.83 12.07
CA LEU A 214 -6.08 12.85 11.27
C LEU A 214 -5.99 14.24 11.91
N ASN A 215 -5.94 14.34 13.24
CA ASN A 215 -5.78 15.61 13.93
C ASN A 215 -4.37 16.18 13.77
N THR A 216 -3.36 15.33 13.53
CA THR A 216 -1.96 15.76 13.32
C THR A 216 -1.64 16.26 11.91
N ILE A 217 -2.49 16.00 10.93
CA ILE A 217 -2.25 16.43 9.54
C ILE A 217 -2.55 17.92 9.37
N GLU A 218 -1.65 18.64 8.73
CA GLU A 218 -1.81 20.06 8.38
C GLU A 218 -1.14 20.40 7.06
N LEU A 219 -1.47 21.56 6.48
CA LEU A 219 -0.81 22.03 5.27
C LEU A 219 0.66 22.29 5.53
N ALA A 220 1.52 21.83 4.62
CA ALA A 220 2.93 22.20 4.61
C ALA A 220 3.02 23.68 4.17
N LYS A 221 3.64 24.50 5.02
CA LYS A 221 3.95 25.91 4.71
C LYS A 221 5.30 26.02 4.02
#